data_AF-A0A670HYI7-F1
#
_entry.id   AF-A0A670HYI7-F1
#
_cell.length_a   1.000
_cell.length_b   1.000
_cell.length_c   1.000
_cell.angle_alpha   90.00
_cell.angle_beta   90.00
_cell.angle_gamma   90.00
#
_symmetry.space_group_name_H-M   'P 1'
#
loop_
_entity.id
_entity.type
_entity.pdbx_description
1 polymer ?
#
loop_
_entity_poly.entity_id
_entity_poly.type
_entity_poly.pdbx_seq_one_letter_code
_entity_poly.pdbx_strand_id
1 'polypeptide(L)'
;MWGTLQSILGGVNKHSTSIGKIWLTVLFIFRVMILVVAAENVWGDEQSDFTCNTLQPGCKNTCYDDYFPVSHIRLWALQLIFVSTPALLVAMHVAYRRHEKKRKYRHGEKIDLESLKTQKFHIEGPLWWTYTSSLFFRIIFEATFMYIFYHMYDGYRMPRMFVCHVSVLHCLKAHLFLIKL
;
A
#
# COMPACT_ATOMS: atom_id res chain seq x y z
N MET A 1 -20.34 32.23 24.72
CA MET A 1 -19.73 32.08 23.38
C MET A 1 -18.68 30.94 23.28
N TRP A 2 -18.51 30.09 24.31
CA TRP A 2 -17.63 28.89 24.25
C TRP A 2 -18.37 27.55 24.15
N GLY A 3 -19.65 27.46 24.58
CA GLY A 3 -20.42 26.21 24.53
C GLY A 3 -20.83 25.76 23.12
N THR A 4 -21.03 26.68 22.19
CA THR A 4 -21.39 26.37 20.79
C THR A 4 -20.21 25.81 20.00
N LEU A 5 -18.99 26.32 20.23
CA LEU A 5 -17.76 25.77 19.66
C LEU A 5 -17.46 24.36 20.19
N GLN A 6 -17.68 24.11 21.49
CA GLN A 6 -17.46 22.81 22.09
C GLN A 6 -18.47 21.75 21.61
N SER A 7 -19.70 22.15 21.31
CA SER A 7 -20.74 21.27 20.74
C SER A 7 -20.42 20.88 19.28
N ILE A 8 -19.94 21.83 18.47
CA ILE A 8 -19.52 21.55 17.09
C ILE A 8 -18.22 20.74 17.04
N LEU A 9 -17.22 21.08 17.88
CA LEU A 9 -15.98 20.29 18.00
C LEU A 9 -16.25 18.88 18.58
N GLY A 10 -17.17 18.75 19.54
CA GLY A 10 -17.58 17.47 20.12
C GLY A 10 -18.33 16.57 19.12
N GLY A 11 -19.18 17.15 18.27
CA GLY A 11 -19.85 16.45 17.18
C GLY A 11 -18.89 16.01 16.07
N VAL A 12 -17.92 16.86 15.71
CA VAL A 12 -16.89 16.54 14.70
C VAL A 12 -15.93 15.47 15.22
N ASN A 13 -15.54 15.49 16.49
CA ASN A 13 -14.66 14.46 17.06
C ASN A 13 -15.32 13.06 17.08
N LYS A 14 -16.65 13.00 17.18
CA LYS A 14 -17.44 11.76 17.07
C LYS A 14 -17.53 11.22 15.63
N HIS A 15 -17.34 12.08 14.63
CA HIS A 15 -17.29 11.72 13.20
C HIS A 15 -15.86 11.57 12.64
N SER A 16 -14.84 12.03 13.37
CA SER A 16 -13.44 12.08 12.92
C SER A 16 -12.88 10.68 12.60
N THR A 17 -13.25 9.65 13.37
CA THR A 17 -12.87 8.25 13.08
C THR A 17 -13.57 7.68 11.85
N SER A 18 -14.73 8.21 11.46
CA SER A 18 -15.54 7.71 10.33
C SER A 18 -15.16 8.38 9.00
N ILE A 19 -14.88 9.69 9.01
CA ILE A 19 -14.39 10.40 7.83
C ILE A 19 -13.01 9.89 7.43
N GLY A 20 -12.11 9.71 8.40
CA GLY A 20 -10.79 9.12 8.14
C GLY A 20 -10.86 7.71 7.54
N LYS A 21 -11.83 6.89 7.99
CA LYS A 21 -12.09 5.54 7.42
C LYS A 21 -12.53 5.59 5.96
N ILE A 22 -13.47 6.48 5.63
CA ILE A 22 -13.98 6.65 4.27
C ILE A 22 -12.84 7.13 3.36
N TRP A 23 -12.11 8.17 3.79
CA TRP A 23 -11.00 8.72 3.03
C TRP A 23 -9.88 7.70 2.78
N LEU A 24 -9.47 6.97 3.81
CA LEU A 24 -8.47 5.88 3.68
C LEU A 24 -8.94 4.78 2.72
N THR A 25 -10.24 4.47 2.70
CA THR A 25 -10.80 3.44 1.80
C THR A 25 -10.85 3.94 0.35
N VAL A 26 -11.27 5.18 0.13
CA VAL A 26 -11.29 5.82 -1.20
C VAL A 26 -9.87 5.92 -1.78
N LEU A 27 -8.91 6.39 -0.97
CA LEU A 27 -7.50 6.46 -1.39
C LEU A 27 -6.92 5.08 -1.70
N PHE A 28 -7.29 4.06 -0.92
CA PHE A 28 -6.85 2.69 -1.19
C PHE A 28 -7.38 2.18 -2.53
N ILE A 29 -8.67 2.36 -2.82
CA ILE A 29 -9.27 1.95 -4.10
C ILE A 29 -8.62 2.69 -5.27
N PHE A 30 -8.44 4.01 -5.14
CA PHE A 30 -7.77 4.82 -6.15
C PHE A 30 -6.34 4.35 -6.43
N ARG A 31 -5.56 4.06 -5.38
CA ARG A 31 -4.20 3.51 -5.52
C ARG A 31 -4.20 2.15 -6.23
N VAL A 32 -5.13 1.25 -5.91
CA VAL A 32 -5.26 -0.05 -6.59
C VAL A 32 -5.61 0.14 -8.06
N MET A 33 -6.55 1.03 -8.39
CA MET A 33 -6.92 1.33 -9.78
C MET A 33 -5.72 1.84 -10.58
N ILE A 34 -4.96 2.81 -10.04
CA ILE A 34 -3.74 3.31 -10.70
C ILE A 34 -2.76 2.18 -10.95
N LEU A 35 -2.56 1.28 -9.99
CA LEU A 35 -1.65 0.15 -10.18
C LEU A 35 -2.13 -0.85 -11.21
N VAL A 36 -3.43 -1.14 -11.31
CA VAL A 36 -3.97 -2.03 -12.34
C VAL A 36 -3.75 -1.41 -13.72
N VAL A 37 -4.13 -0.14 -13.89
CA VAL A 37 -3.91 0.59 -15.14
C VAL A 37 -2.42 0.66 -15.48
N ALA A 38 -1.56 0.93 -14.51
CA ALA A 38 -0.12 0.95 -14.73
C ALA A 38 0.42 -0.44 -15.06
N ALA A 39 0.02 -1.50 -14.36
CA ALA A 39 0.48 -2.87 -14.59
C ALA A 39 0.12 -3.38 -15.98
N GLU A 40 -1.09 -3.10 -16.46
CA GLU A 40 -1.52 -3.42 -17.82
C GLU A 40 -0.67 -2.69 -18.88
N ASN A 41 -0.26 -1.45 -18.60
CA ASN A 41 0.61 -0.67 -19.50
C ASN A 41 2.12 -1.01 -19.36
N VAL A 42 2.58 -1.49 -18.20
CA VAL A 42 4.01 -1.59 -17.84
C VAL A 42 4.62 -2.97 -18.12
N TRP A 43 3.85 -4.06 -18.01
CA TRP A 43 4.40 -5.41 -18.21
C TRP A 43 4.81 -5.71 -19.68
N GLY A 44 4.36 -4.89 -20.63
CA GLY A 44 4.78 -4.97 -22.05
C GLY A 44 5.71 -3.84 -22.50
N ASP A 45 5.54 -2.61 -21.99
CA ASP A 45 6.07 -1.42 -22.69
C ASP A 45 7.19 -0.65 -21.98
N GLU A 46 7.47 -0.83 -20.67
CA GLU A 46 8.55 -0.05 -20.00
C GLU A 46 9.90 -0.31 -20.66
N GLN A 47 10.23 -1.57 -20.96
CA GLN A 47 11.47 -1.89 -21.66
C GLN A 47 11.45 -1.36 -23.10
N SER A 48 10.29 -1.23 -23.75
CA SER A 48 10.17 -0.66 -25.10
C SER A 48 10.48 0.85 -25.13
N ASP A 49 10.20 1.56 -24.03
CA ASP A 49 10.41 3.00 -23.88
C ASP A 49 11.88 3.39 -23.66
N PHE A 50 12.79 2.41 -23.57
CA PHE A 50 14.23 2.65 -23.55
C PHE A 50 14.91 2.24 -24.85
N THR A 51 15.76 3.10 -25.40
CA THR A 51 16.68 2.74 -26.50
C THR A 51 18.12 2.77 -26.03
N CYS A 52 18.93 1.85 -26.57
CA CYS A 52 20.35 1.76 -26.28
C CYS A 52 21.12 2.08 -27.56
N ASN A 53 22.14 2.95 -27.49
CA ASN A 53 22.94 3.37 -28.66
C ASN A 53 23.96 2.29 -29.13
N THR A 54 23.57 1.02 -29.10
CA THR A 54 24.39 -0.12 -29.51
C THR A 54 23.54 -1.12 -30.30
N LEU A 55 24.15 -1.73 -31.32
CA LEU A 55 23.53 -2.77 -32.15
C LEU A 55 23.64 -4.17 -31.52
N GLN A 56 24.33 -4.29 -30.38
CA GLN A 56 24.56 -5.57 -29.74
C GLN A 56 23.26 -6.14 -29.15
N PRO A 57 22.82 -7.35 -29.57
CA PRO A 57 21.64 -7.97 -29.00
C PRO A 57 21.87 -8.27 -27.51
N GLY A 58 20.86 -8.01 -26.69
CA GLY A 58 20.90 -8.26 -25.25
C GLY A 58 21.49 -7.14 -24.39
N CYS A 59 22.27 -6.20 -24.92
CA CYS A 59 22.85 -5.12 -24.09
C CYS A 59 21.76 -4.20 -23.51
N LYS A 60 20.68 -3.93 -24.26
CA LYS A 60 19.52 -3.17 -23.76
C LYS A 60 18.92 -3.81 -22.50
N ASN A 61 18.76 -5.14 -22.48
CA ASN A 61 18.18 -5.85 -21.34
C ASN A 61 19.09 -5.81 -20.12
N THR A 62 20.40 -6.02 -20.31
CA THR A 62 21.35 -5.98 -19.20
C THR A 62 21.50 -4.57 -18.62
N CYS A 63 21.62 -3.54 -19.47
CA CYS A 63 21.71 -2.16 -19.00
C CYS A 63 20.42 -1.68 -18.33
N TYR A 64 19.26 -2.16 -18.78
CA TYR A 64 17.99 -1.89 -18.10
C TYR A 64 17.95 -2.54 -16.71
N ASP A 65 18.38 -3.79 -16.57
CA ASP A 65 18.39 -4.52 -15.30
C ASP A 65 19.42 -3.96 -14.30
N ASP A 66 20.58 -3.49 -14.78
CA ASP A 66 21.64 -2.87 -13.99
C ASP A 66 21.20 -1.52 -13.38
N TYR A 67 20.49 -0.70 -14.17
CA TYR A 67 20.00 0.61 -13.72
C TYR A 67 18.67 0.56 -12.97
N PHE A 68 17.79 -0.37 -13.32
CA PHE A 68 16.47 -0.54 -12.70
C PHE A 68 16.31 -1.95 -12.13
N PRO A 69 17.11 -2.34 -11.12
CA PRO A 69 17.03 -3.67 -10.52
C PRO A 69 15.62 -3.93 -9.93
N VAL A 70 14.96 -2.87 -9.47
CA VAL A 70 13.54 -2.88 -9.10
C VAL A 70 12.87 -1.64 -9.69
N SER A 71 11.83 -1.84 -10.51
CA SER A 71 11.05 -0.71 -11.06
C SER A 71 10.18 -0.06 -9.99
N HIS A 72 9.85 1.22 -10.20
CA HIS A 72 9.03 1.99 -9.28
C HIS A 72 7.68 1.30 -9.03
N ILE A 73 7.06 0.78 -10.09
CA ILE A 73 5.77 0.08 -10.02
C ILE A 73 5.86 -1.19 -9.18
N ARG A 74 6.96 -1.94 -9.26
CA ARG A 74 7.17 -3.15 -8.44
C ARG A 74 7.27 -2.80 -6.95
N LEU A 75 7.99 -1.74 -6.60
CA LEU A 75 8.02 -1.26 -5.21
C LEU A 75 6.66 -0.74 -4.74
N TRP A 76 5.91 -0.04 -5.59
CA TRP A 76 4.56 0.43 -5.26
C TRP A 76 3.58 -0.74 -5.08
N ALA A 77 3.70 -1.79 -5.88
CA ALA A 77 2.93 -3.02 -5.74
C ALA A 77 3.24 -3.72 -4.40
N LEU A 78 4.52 -3.87 -4.06
CA LEU A 78 4.95 -4.40 -2.76
C LEU A 78 4.39 -3.54 -1.61
N GLN A 79 4.48 -2.22 -1.71
CA GLN A 79 3.90 -1.31 -0.72
C GLN A 79 2.40 -1.55 -0.52
N LEU A 80 1.61 -1.73 -1.59
CA LEU A 80 0.18 -2.04 -1.44
C LEU A 80 -0.10 -3.40 -0.80
N ILE A 81 0.71 -4.42 -1.10
CA ILE A 81 0.59 -5.74 -0.46
C ILE A 81 0.82 -5.61 1.04
N PHE A 82 1.90 -4.94 1.46
CA PHE A 82 2.19 -4.73 2.88
C PHE A 82 1.17 -3.84 3.59
N VAL A 83 0.66 -2.78 2.94
CA VAL A 83 -0.34 -1.87 3.53
C VAL A 83 -1.74 -2.50 3.58
N SER A 84 -2.06 -3.43 2.67
CA SER A 84 -3.35 -4.15 2.67
C SER A 84 -3.38 -5.30 3.68
N THR A 85 -2.24 -5.94 3.95
CA THR A 85 -2.15 -7.09 4.87
C THR A 85 -2.73 -6.82 6.26
N PRO A 86 -2.39 -5.73 6.98
CA PRO A 86 -3.00 -5.41 8.27
C PRO A 86 -4.52 -5.24 8.20
N ALA A 87 -5.04 -4.64 7.12
CA ALA A 87 -6.47 -4.44 6.94
C ALA A 87 -7.21 -5.78 6.71
N LEU A 88 -6.63 -6.67 5.89
CA LEU A 88 -7.15 -8.01 5.65
C LEU A 88 -7.11 -8.86 6.92
N LEU A 89 -6.04 -8.79 7.70
CA LEU A 89 -5.92 -9.49 8.98
C LEU A 89 -6.98 -9.04 9.99
N VAL A 90 -7.25 -7.74 10.10
CA VAL A 90 -8.33 -7.22 10.96
C VAL A 90 -9.70 -7.68 10.47
N ALA A 91 -9.97 -7.61 9.16
CA ALA A 91 -11.22 -8.08 8.57
C ALA A 91 -11.44 -9.57 8.82
N MET A 92 -10.39 -10.39 8.65
CA MET A 92 -10.41 -11.82 8.94
C MET A 92 -10.64 -12.09 10.42
N HIS A 93 -9.95 -11.39 11.33
CA HIS A 93 -10.13 -11.54 12.77
C HIS A 93 -11.58 -11.21 13.19
N VAL A 94 -12.16 -10.15 12.64
CA VAL A 94 -13.58 -9.79 12.87
C VAL A 94 -14.53 -10.85 12.33
N ALA A 95 -14.30 -11.31 11.10
CA ALA A 95 -15.11 -12.35 10.47
C ALA A 95 -15.07 -13.65 11.29
N TYR A 96 -13.88 -14.08 11.70
CA TYR A 96 -13.66 -15.26 12.53
C TYR A 96 -14.39 -15.15 13.88
N ARG A 97 -14.18 -14.06 14.62
CA ARG A 97 -14.86 -13.81 15.92
C ARG A 97 -16.38 -13.75 15.76
N ARG A 98 -16.89 -13.19 14.66
CA ARG A 98 -18.34 -13.12 14.38
C ARG A 98 -18.90 -14.52 14.08
N HIS A 99 -18.15 -15.33 13.34
CA HIS A 99 -18.53 -16.69 13.00
C HIS A 99 -18.53 -17.60 14.25
N GLU A 100 -17.52 -17.48 15.11
CA GLU A 100 -17.45 -18.21 16.38
C GLU A 100 -18.65 -17.88 17.29
N LYS A 101 -18.98 -16.59 17.43
CA LYS A 101 -20.16 -16.14 18.18
C LYS A 101 -21.45 -16.71 17.60
N LYS A 102 -21.66 -16.59 16.28
CA LYS A 102 -22.83 -17.15 15.60
C LYS A 102 -22.99 -18.66 15.85
N ARG A 103 -21.88 -19.40 15.93
CA ARG A 103 -21.92 -20.84 16.26
C ARG A 103 -22.38 -21.10 17.69
N LYS A 104 -21.89 -20.33 18.67
CA LYS A 104 -22.32 -20.43 20.08
C LYS A 104 -23.82 -20.12 20.25
N TYR A 105 -24.34 -19.09 19.58
CA TYR A 105 -25.79 -18.78 19.58
C TYR A 105 -26.66 -19.91 18.98
N ARG A 106 -26.20 -20.58 17.92
CA ARG A 106 -26.93 -21.70 17.30
C ARG A 106 -27.00 -22.96 18.16
N HIS A 107 -26.06 -23.14 19.11
CA HIS A 107 -26.01 -24.30 19.99
C HIS A 107 -26.88 -24.17 21.25
N GLY A 108 -27.74 -23.15 21.33
CA GLY A 108 -28.79 -23.06 22.36
C GLY A 108 -28.31 -22.56 23.72
N GLU A 109 -27.08 -22.07 23.84
CA GLU A 109 -26.59 -21.43 25.06
C GLU A 109 -27.40 -20.13 25.29
N LYS A 110 -28.30 -20.13 26.29
CA LYS A 110 -29.07 -18.93 26.67
C LYS A 110 -28.11 -17.93 27.31
N ILE A 111 -27.58 -17.04 26.50
CA ILE A 111 -26.66 -15.99 26.95
C ILE A 111 -27.47 -14.89 27.65
N ASP A 112 -27.19 -14.67 28.93
CA ASP A 112 -27.87 -13.70 29.77
C ASP A 112 -27.69 -12.27 29.24
N LEU A 113 -28.72 -11.42 29.31
CA LEU A 113 -28.73 -10.08 28.70
C LEU A 113 -27.58 -9.20 29.25
N GLU A 114 -27.21 -9.43 30.50
CA GLU A 114 -26.09 -8.77 31.17
C GLU A 114 -24.72 -9.23 30.60
N SER A 115 -24.56 -10.53 30.35
CA SER A 115 -23.35 -11.09 29.73
C SER A 115 -23.17 -10.65 28.26
N LEU A 116 -24.26 -10.40 27.54
CA LEU A 116 -24.25 -9.80 26.19
C LEU A 116 -23.74 -8.36 26.21
N LYS A 117 -24.15 -7.57 27.20
CA LYS A 117 -23.74 -6.16 27.35
C LYS A 117 -22.25 -6.06 27.69
N THR A 118 -21.77 -6.89 28.62
CA THR A 118 -20.35 -6.96 29.00
C THR A 118 -19.48 -7.48 27.85
N GLN A 119 -19.95 -8.48 27.09
CA GLN A 119 -19.28 -8.91 25.85
C GLN A 119 -19.23 -7.78 24.82
N LYS A 120 -20.33 -7.04 24.58
CA LYS A 120 -20.38 -5.97 23.59
C LYS A 120 -19.35 -4.87 23.88
N PHE A 121 -19.21 -4.49 25.15
CA PHE A 121 -18.20 -3.52 25.61
C PHE A 121 -16.76 -4.07 25.46
N HIS A 122 -16.53 -5.34 25.80
CA HIS A 122 -15.26 -6.03 25.58
C HIS A 122 -15.03 -6.43 24.10
N ILE A 123 -15.95 -6.17 23.18
CA ILE A 123 -15.73 -6.36 21.74
C ILE A 123 -15.32 -5.03 21.12
N GLU A 124 -15.93 -3.93 21.53
CA GLU A 124 -15.56 -2.58 21.06
C GLU A 124 -14.13 -2.22 21.47
N GLY A 125 -13.67 -2.56 22.68
CA GLY A 125 -12.29 -2.29 23.13
C GLY A 125 -11.20 -3.01 22.33
N PRO A 126 -11.17 -4.34 22.26
CA PRO A 126 -10.17 -5.11 21.50
C PRO A 126 -10.28 -4.92 19.99
N LEU A 127 -11.49 -4.69 19.46
CA LEU A 127 -11.65 -4.37 18.05
C LEU A 127 -11.06 -3.00 17.73
N TRP A 128 -11.26 -2.02 18.61
CA TRP A 128 -10.64 -0.72 18.48
C TRP A 128 -9.12 -0.78 18.64
N TRP A 129 -8.60 -1.58 19.58
CA TRP A 129 -7.16 -1.78 19.76
C TRP A 129 -6.50 -2.45 18.56
N THR A 130 -7.10 -3.53 18.03
CA THR A 130 -6.61 -4.21 16.81
C THR A 130 -6.70 -3.30 15.59
N TYR A 131 -7.75 -2.49 15.48
CA TYR A 131 -7.89 -1.47 14.44
C TYR A 131 -6.82 -0.38 14.54
N THR A 132 -6.60 0.20 15.72
CA THR A 132 -5.57 1.24 15.96
C THR A 132 -4.16 0.70 15.71
N SER A 133 -3.87 -0.52 16.17
CA SER A 133 -2.62 -1.22 15.88
C SER A 133 -2.43 -1.42 14.37
N SER A 134 -3.46 -1.85 13.64
CA SER A 134 -3.38 -2.01 12.18
C SER A 134 -3.12 -0.69 11.46
N LEU A 135 -3.68 0.42 11.95
CA LEU A 135 -3.44 1.74 11.38
C LEU A 135 -2.00 2.20 11.63
N PHE A 136 -1.47 1.95 12.82
CA PHE A 136 -0.07 2.22 13.15
C PHE A 136 0.89 1.44 12.25
N PHE A 137 0.67 0.14 12.07
CA PHE A 137 1.48 -0.67 11.14
C PHE A 137 1.37 -0.18 9.70
N ARG A 138 0.18 0.23 9.24
CA ARG A 138 0.01 0.83 7.91
C ARG A 138 0.84 2.09 7.73
N ILE A 139 0.82 3.00 8.72
CA ILE A 139 1.61 4.24 8.67
C ILE A 139 3.11 3.92 8.64
N ILE A 140 3.56 2.96 9.46
CA ILE A 140 4.97 2.52 9.45
C ILE A 140 5.35 1.96 8.08
N PHE A 141 4.55 1.07 7.51
CA PHE A 141 4.85 0.51 6.20
C PHE A 141 4.86 1.60 5.12
N GLU A 142 3.89 2.50 5.09
CA GLU A 142 3.90 3.62 4.14
C GLU A 142 5.13 4.51 4.30
N ALA A 143 5.50 4.89 5.52
CA ALA A 143 6.69 5.71 5.78
C ALA A 143 7.98 4.98 5.40
N THR A 144 8.07 3.68 5.70
CA THR A 144 9.25 2.86 5.38
C THR A 144 9.43 2.73 3.87
N PHE A 145 8.37 2.40 3.13
CA PHE A 145 8.43 2.34 1.67
C PHE A 145 8.76 3.71 1.08
N MET A 146 8.12 4.79 1.56
CA MET A 146 8.42 6.16 1.11
C MET A 146 9.89 6.55 1.35
N TYR A 147 10.46 6.16 2.48
CA TYR A 147 11.87 6.37 2.79
C TYR A 147 12.79 5.58 1.85
N ILE A 148 12.49 4.29 1.63
CA ILE A 148 13.23 3.44 0.69
C ILE A 148 13.16 4.03 -0.73
N PHE A 149 11.97 4.45 -1.18
CA PHE A 149 11.80 5.10 -2.48
C PHE A 149 12.67 6.35 -2.61
N TYR A 150 12.66 7.22 -1.60
CA TYR A 150 13.43 8.46 -1.62
C TYR A 150 14.94 8.20 -1.72
N HIS A 151 15.44 7.22 -0.96
CA HIS A 151 16.86 6.90 -0.92
C HIS A 151 17.31 6.07 -2.13
N MET A 152 16.45 5.22 -2.70
CA MET A 152 16.83 4.33 -3.80
C MET A 152 16.83 5.06 -5.16
N TYR A 153 16.03 6.11 -5.33
CA TYR A 153 15.90 6.82 -6.60
C TYR A 153 16.55 8.22 -6.62
N ASP A 154 17.40 8.55 -5.64
CA ASP A 154 18.11 9.85 -5.53
C ASP A 154 17.17 11.05 -5.78
N GLY A 155 15.94 10.97 -5.25
CA GLY A 155 14.88 11.98 -5.38
C GLY A 155 13.74 11.60 -6.33
N TYR A 156 12.90 12.59 -6.67
CA TYR A 156 11.68 12.41 -7.49
C TYR A 156 11.91 12.62 -9.00
N ARG A 157 13.16 12.79 -9.45
CA ARG A 157 13.47 13.10 -10.85
C ARG A 157 14.22 11.96 -11.50
N MET A 158 13.60 11.31 -12.48
CA MET A 158 14.31 10.40 -13.38
C MET A 158 15.11 11.23 -14.42
N PRO A 159 16.43 11.00 -14.56
CA PRO A 159 17.20 11.58 -15.65
C PRO A 159 16.84 10.92 -16.99
N ARG A 160 16.92 11.68 -18.09
CA ARG A 160 16.57 11.19 -19.44
C ARG A 160 17.61 10.24 -20.07
N MET A 161 18.80 10.14 -19.48
CA MET A 161 19.93 9.36 -19.99
C MET A 161 20.67 8.67 -18.84
N PHE A 162 21.01 7.39 -19.02
CA PHE A 162 21.86 6.59 -18.13
C PHE A 162 23.07 6.03 -18.90
N VAL A 163 24.25 5.96 -18.28
CA VAL A 163 25.52 5.54 -18.92
C VAL A 163 26.00 4.19 -18.39
N CYS A 164 25.63 3.13 -19.09
CA CYS A 164 25.87 1.75 -18.70
C CYS A 164 27.34 1.33 -18.91
N HIS A 165 27.93 0.74 -17.88
CA HIS A 165 29.30 0.19 -17.85
C HIS A 165 29.31 -1.30 -17.47
N VAL A 166 28.40 -2.10 -18.07
CA VAL A 166 28.32 -3.52 -17.75
C VAL A 166 29.28 -4.32 -18.62
N SER A 167 30.17 -5.10 -17.99
CA SER A 167 31.13 -5.99 -18.63
C SER A 167 30.50 -7.28 -19.17
N VAL A 168 29.39 -7.18 -19.92
CA VAL A 168 28.99 -8.22 -20.88
C VAL A 168 29.92 -8.09 -22.07
N LEU A 169 30.38 -9.21 -22.63
CA LEU A 169 31.52 -9.37 -23.55
C LEU A 169 31.66 -8.36 -24.73
N HIS A 170 30.70 -7.47 -25.00
CA HIS A 170 30.77 -6.41 -26.02
C HIS A 170 30.04 -5.09 -25.65
N CYS A 171 29.72 -4.81 -24.37
CA CYS A 171 29.05 -3.56 -23.96
C CYS A 171 29.88 -2.66 -23.04
N LEU A 172 31.09 -2.30 -23.46
CA LEU A 172 32.02 -1.48 -22.66
C LEU A 172 31.49 -0.09 -22.29
N LYS A 173 30.60 0.49 -23.10
CA LYS A 173 29.94 1.77 -22.83
C LYS A 173 28.67 1.93 -23.67
N ALA A 174 27.52 2.04 -23.03
CA ALA A 174 26.26 2.27 -23.74
C ALA A 174 25.41 3.35 -23.06
N HIS A 175 24.71 4.14 -23.88
CA HIS A 175 23.79 5.17 -23.39
C HIS A 175 22.36 4.65 -23.51
N LEU A 176 21.66 4.57 -22.38
CA LEU A 176 20.25 4.20 -22.29
C LEU A 176 19.41 5.47 -22.23
N PHE A 177 18.51 5.66 -23.19
CA PHE A 177 17.65 6.84 -23.32
C PHE A 177 16.20 6.50 -23.07
N LEU A 178 15.49 7.36 -22.32
CA LEU A 178 14.04 7.31 -22.11
C LEU A 178 13.33 8.06 -23.25
N ILE A 179 12.46 7.37 -24.00
CA ILE A 179 11.87 7.87 -25.25
C ILE A 179 10.45 8.44 -25.03
N LYS A 180 9.71 7.95 -24.03
CA LYS A 180 8.41 8.50 -23.61
C LYS A 180 8.53 9.29 -22.31
N LEU A 181 7.84 10.43 -22.24
CA LEU A 181 7.63 11.28 -21.07
C LEU A 181 6.14 11.32 -20.74
#